data_AF-A0A1D6KNH0-F1
#
_entry.id   AF-A0A1D6KNH0-F1
#
_cell.length_a   1.000
_cell.length_b   1.000
_cell.length_c   1.000
_cell.angle_alpha   90.00
_cell.angle_beta   90.00
_cell.angle_gamma   90.00
#
_symmetry.space_group_name_H-M   'P 1'
#
loop_
_entity.id
_entity.type
_entity.pdbx_description
1 polymer ?
#
loop_
_entity_poly.entity_id
_entity_poly.type
_entity_poly.pdbx_seq_one_letter_code
_entity_poly.pdbx_strand_id
1 'polypeptide(L)'
;MWTMGDDFSYQYAESWFRNMDKLIYHVNKDGQVHALYSTPSIYTDAKHLSNVSWPVKYDEYFPYADSKNSYWTGYYTSRPTFKRYVRVLSGYYLAARQIEFLVGRRSSLGLFTTSLEDPMAIAQHHDAVSE
;
A
#
# COMPACT_ATOMS: atom_id res chain seq x y z
N MET A 1 15.59 -8.60 2.86
CA MET A 1 14.34 -8.72 3.63
C MET A 1 13.58 -9.88 3.03
N TRP A 2 13.02 -10.79 3.84
CA TRP A 2 12.09 -11.81 3.37
C TRP A 2 10.67 -11.34 3.70
N THR A 3 9.83 -11.20 2.68
CA THR A 3 8.41 -10.89 2.83
C THR A 3 7.65 -12.20 3.03
N MET A 4 7.55 -12.63 4.29
CA MET A 4 6.89 -13.89 4.65
C MET A 4 5.37 -13.70 4.57
N GLY A 5 4.78 -14.02 3.43
CA GLY A 5 3.35 -13.90 3.17
C GLY A 5 3.05 -13.77 1.67
N ASP A 6 1.77 -13.75 1.36
CA ASP A 6 1.21 -13.61 0.01
C ASP A 6 -0.26 -13.17 0.11
N ASP A 7 -0.95 -13.05 -1.02
CA ASP A 7 -2.38 -12.72 -1.12
C ASP A 7 -3.23 -13.49 -0.10
N PHE A 8 -3.93 -12.75 0.77
CA PHE A 8 -4.85 -13.28 1.79
C PHE A 8 -4.27 -14.40 2.69
N SER A 9 -2.95 -14.41 2.89
CA SER A 9 -2.25 -15.33 3.78
C SER A 9 -2.59 -15.10 5.26
N TYR A 10 -2.04 -15.94 6.15
CA TYR A 10 -2.16 -15.84 7.62
C TYR A 10 -3.57 -16.05 8.21
N GLN A 11 -4.57 -16.51 7.45
CA GLN A 11 -5.87 -16.92 8.02
C GLN A 11 -5.72 -17.96 9.14
N TYR A 12 -4.77 -18.89 9.00
CA TYR A 12 -4.27 -19.71 10.10
C TYR A 12 -2.78 -19.43 10.35
N ALA A 13 -2.53 -18.31 11.04
CA ALA A 13 -1.21 -17.75 11.28
C ALA A 13 -0.21 -18.72 11.96
N GLU A 14 -0.69 -19.60 12.82
CA GLU A 14 0.12 -20.58 13.57
C GLU A 14 0.97 -21.47 12.63
N SER A 15 0.45 -21.79 11.44
CA SER A 15 1.19 -22.59 10.45
C SER A 15 2.51 -21.93 10.01
N TRP A 16 2.53 -20.60 9.92
CA TRP A 16 3.70 -19.81 9.57
C TRP A 16 4.62 -19.62 10.77
N PHE A 17 4.07 -19.11 11.88
CA PHE A 17 4.86 -18.76 13.07
C PHE A 17 5.57 -19.97 13.67
N ARG A 18 4.90 -21.12 13.79
CA ARG A 18 5.52 -22.35 14.30
C ARG A 18 6.74 -22.79 13.50
N ASN A 19 6.74 -22.59 12.19
CA ASN A 19 7.86 -22.97 11.33
C ASN A 19 8.95 -21.89 11.31
N MET A 20 8.58 -20.62 11.33
CA MET A 20 9.53 -19.50 11.42
C MET A 20 10.28 -19.50 12.76
N ASP A 21 9.62 -19.83 13.88
CA ASP A 21 10.26 -19.96 15.19
C ASP A 21 11.35 -21.03 15.19
N LYS A 22 11.04 -22.21 14.62
CA LYS A 22 12.01 -23.29 14.47
C LYS A 22 13.17 -22.87 13.57
N LEU A 23 12.87 -22.23 12.44
CA LEU A 23 13.89 -21.75 11.50
C LEU A 23 14.82 -20.75 12.19
N ILE A 24 14.29 -19.70 12.81
CA ILE A 24 15.05 -18.68 13.53
C ILE A 24 15.90 -19.31 14.62
N TYR A 25 15.32 -20.21 15.44
CA TYR A 25 16.04 -20.90 16.51
C TYR A 25 17.24 -21.69 15.97
N HIS A 26 17.03 -22.54 14.98
CA HIS A 26 18.09 -23.41 14.46
C HIS A 26 19.14 -22.66 13.64
N VAL A 27 18.74 -21.66 12.85
CA VAL A 27 19.67 -20.81 12.09
C VAL A 27 20.56 -19.99 13.03
N ASN A 28 19.97 -19.38 14.06
CA ASN A 28 20.76 -18.60 15.03
C ASN A 28 21.66 -19.49 15.90
N LYS A 29 21.26 -20.75 16.14
CA LYS A 29 22.10 -21.74 16.84
C LYS A 29 23.29 -22.20 16.00
N ASP A 30 23.11 -22.35 14.69
CA ASP A 30 24.19 -22.66 13.74
C ASP A 30 25.20 -21.50 13.65
N GLY A 31 24.71 -20.25 13.60
CA GLY A 31 25.52 -19.05 13.79
C GLY A 31 26.21 -18.51 12.52
N GLN A 32 26.06 -19.15 11.35
CA GLN A 32 26.57 -18.61 10.09
C GLN A 32 25.86 -17.31 9.65
N VAL A 33 24.57 -17.20 9.97
CA VAL A 33 23.75 -16.02 9.73
C VAL A 33 22.84 -15.75 10.93
N HIS A 34 22.33 -14.52 11.03
CA HIS A 34 21.37 -14.14 12.05
C HIS A 34 20.00 -13.87 11.42
N ALA A 35 18.98 -14.59 11.87
CA ALA A 35 17.59 -14.44 11.48
C ALA A 35 16.77 -13.88 12.65
N LEU A 36 15.78 -13.04 12.34
CA LEU A 36 14.85 -12.46 13.32
C LEU A 36 13.50 -12.19 12.68
N TYR A 37 12.45 -12.15 13.50
CA TYR A 37 11.24 -11.43 13.14
C TYR A 37 11.54 -9.95 13.02
N SER A 38 10.95 -9.30 12.03
CA SER A 38 11.22 -7.90 11.72
C SER A 38 10.00 -7.26 11.06
N THR A 39 10.08 -5.95 10.87
CA THR A 39 9.14 -5.15 10.09
C THR A 39 9.90 -4.40 9.01
N PRO A 40 9.23 -3.89 7.96
CA PRO A 40 9.89 -3.05 6.96
C PRO A 40 10.62 -1.84 7.56
N SER A 41 10.09 -1.25 8.64
CA SER A 41 10.75 -0.14 9.35
C SER A 41 12.06 -0.57 10.01
N ILE A 42 12.07 -1.68 10.78
CA ILE A 42 13.29 -2.20 11.42
C ILE A 42 14.36 -2.54 10.37
N TYR A 43 13.96 -3.15 9.24
CA TYR A 43 14.89 -3.42 8.14
C TYR A 43 15.48 -2.14 7.54
N THR A 44 14.63 -1.12 7.33
CA THR A 44 15.06 0.16 6.76
C THR A 44 15.99 0.91 7.70
N ASP A 45 15.71 0.92 9.01
CA ASP A 45 16.58 1.51 10.03
C ASP A 45 17.95 0.82 10.05
N ALA A 46 17.99 -0.51 10.02
CA ALA A 46 19.23 -1.27 9.94
C ALA A 46 20.03 -0.98 8.65
N LYS A 47 19.34 -0.75 7.52
CA LYS A 47 19.98 -0.33 6.26
C LYS A 47 20.50 1.10 6.32
N HIS A 48 19.78 2.01 6.95
CA HIS A 48 20.22 3.39 7.14
C HIS A 48 21.48 3.47 8.03
N LEU A 49 21.55 2.63 9.07
CA LEU A 49 22.71 2.53 9.96
C LEU A 49 23.91 1.80 9.34
N SER A 50 23.73 1.15 8.19
CA SER A 50 24.82 0.48 7.50
C SER A 50 25.73 1.49 6.81
N ASN A 51 27.05 1.28 6.87
CA ASN A 51 28.04 2.14 6.22
C ASN A 51 28.12 1.86 4.70
N VAL A 52 27.00 2.04 4.00
CA VAL A 52 26.83 1.77 2.57
C VAL A 52 26.36 3.03 1.87
N SER A 53 26.98 3.35 0.74
CA SER A 53 26.48 4.39 -0.17
C SER A 53 25.46 3.80 -1.13
N TRP A 54 24.33 4.50 -1.31
CA TRP A 54 23.24 4.07 -2.18
C TRP A 54 23.24 4.87 -3.48
N PRO A 55 22.91 4.26 -4.63
CA PRO A 55 22.77 4.97 -5.89
C PRO A 55 21.56 5.92 -5.85
N VAL A 56 21.65 7.01 -6.62
CA VAL A 56 20.53 7.94 -6.81
C VAL A 56 19.66 7.45 -7.96
N LYS A 57 18.34 7.38 -7.76
CA LYS A 57 17.34 7.11 -8.81
C LYS A 57 16.55 8.38 -9.08
N TYR A 58 16.40 8.72 -10.35
CA TYR A 58 15.53 9.79 -10.87
C TYR A 58 14.40 9.18 -11.68
N ASP A 59 13.35 9.95 -11.96
CA ASP A 59 12.20 9.56 -12.79
C ASP A 59 11.39 8.36 -12.27
N GLU A 60 10.47 7.87 -13.09
CA GLU A 60 9.46 6.87 -12.75
C GLU A 60 9.84 5.42 -13.08
N TYR A 61 8.90 4.51 -12.90
CA TYR A 61 8.99 3.07 -13.23
C TYR A 61 7.93 2.63 -14.25
N PHE A 62 7.36 3.57 -15.02
CA PHE A 62 6.42 3.25 -16.09
C PHE A 62 7.11 3.18 -17.47
N PRO A 63 6.57 2.36 -18.40
CA PRO A 63 5.52 1.36 -18.18
C PRO A 63 6.06 0.07 -17.53
N TYR A 64 5.23 -0.59 -16.72
CA TYR A 64 5.56 -1.90 -16.14
C TYR A 64 5.33 -3.03 -17.15
N ALA A 65 6.24 -3.99 -17.20
CA ALA A 65 6.08 -5.25 -17.92
C ALA A 65 6.68 -6.40 -17.10
N ASP A 66 5.89 -7.46 -16.90
CA ASP A 66 6.30 -8.68 -16.19
C ASP A 66 6.91 -9.74 -17.12
N SER A 67 6.75 -9.58 -18.43
CA SER A 67 7.38 -10.40 -19.46
C SER A 67 7.72 -9.56 -20.71
N LYS A 68 8.55 -10.11 -21.62
CA LYS A 68 9.11 -9.41 -22.78
C LYS A 68 8.10 -8.56 -23.59
N ASN A 69 6.86 -9.04 -23.74
CA ASN A 69 5.81 -8.40 -24.52
C ASN A 69 4.52 -8.20 -23.72
N SER A 70 4.58 -8.23 -22.39
CA SER A 70 3.43 -8.08 -21.50
C SER A 70 3.48 -6.72 -20.81
N TYR A 71 3.27 -5.64 -21.56
CA TYR A 71 3.22 -4.29 -20.99
C TYR A 71 1.86 -4.00 -20.39
N TRP A 72 1.84 -3.59 -19.13
CA TRP A 72 0.62 -3.32 -18.37
C TRP A 72 0.17 -1.87 -18.62
N THR A 73 -0.09 -1.52 -19.87
CA THR A 73 -0.58 -0.18 -20.24
C THR A 73 -2.08 -0.15 -20.53
N GLY A 74 -2.73 -1.31 -20.58
CA GLY A 74 -4.18 -1.41 -20.81
C GLY A 74 -5.00 -0.78 -19.68
N TYR A 75 -4.57 -0.99 -18.43
CA TYR A 75 -5.27 -0.48 -17.24
C TYR A 75 -5.29 1.07 -17.18
N TYR A 76 -4.49 1.76 -17.99
CA TYR A 76 -4.61 3.21 -18.15
C TYR A 76 -5.99 3.63 -18.67
N THR A 77 -6.66 2.78 -19.46
CA THR A 77 -7.94 3.09 -20.12
C THR A 77 -9.10 2.17 -19.73
N SER A 78 -8.84 1.01 -19.12
CA SER A 78 -9.90 0.09 -18.67
C SER A 78 -10.96 0.81 -17.77
N ARG A 79 -12.22 0.38 -17.81
CA ARG A 79 -13.42 1.01 -17.19
C ARG A 79 -13.36 2.56 -17.15
N PRO A 80 -13.30 3.23 -18.30
CA PRO A 80 -13.11 4.68 -18.37
C PRO A 80 -14.25 5.46 -17.68
N THR A 81 -15.47 4.91 -17.65
CA THR A 81 -16.61 5.49 -16.93
C THR A 81 -16.35 5.57 -15.42
N PHE A 82 -15.76 4.53 -14.82
CA PHE A 82 -15.45 4.51 -13.40
C PHE A 82 -14.30 5.47 -13.07
N LYS A 83 -13.23 5.48 -13.88
CA LYS A 83 -12.14 6.47 -13.77
C LYS A 83 -12.66 7.91 -13.81
N ARG A 84 -13.59 8.21 -14.73
CA ARG A 84 -14.27 9.52 -14.77
C ARG A 84 -15.10 9.77 -13.52
N TYR A 85 -15.82 8.77 -13.02
CA TYR A 85 -16.64 8.90 -11.82
C TYR A 85 -15.80 9.23 -10.58
N VAL A 86 -14.67 8.54 -10.38
CA VAL A 86 -13.70 8.85 -9.32
C VAL A 86 -13.19 10.28 -9.43
N ARG A 87 -12.84 10.74 -10.64
CA ARG A 87 -12.40 12.14 -10.85
C ARG A 87 -13.49 13.15 -10.50
N VAL A 88 -14.74 12.91 -10.93
CA VAL A 88 -15.87 13.79 -10.64
C VAL A 88 -16.11 13.84 -9.12
N LEU A 89 -16.22 12.68 -8.47
CA LEU A 89 -16.46 12.62 -7.02
C LEU A 89 -15.31 13.22 -6.21
N SER A 90 -14.06 13.09 -6.66
CA SER A 90 -12.92 13.77 -6.03
C SER A 90 -13.11 15.30 -6.03
N GLY A 91 -13.58 15.87 -7.14
CA GLY A 91 -13.93 17.30 -7.24
C GLY A 91 -15.08 17.70 -6.32
N TYR A 92 -16.17 16.92 -6.30
CA TYR A 92 -17.30 17.14 -5.38
C TYR A 92 -16.88 17.06 -3.92
N TYR A 93 -16.05 16.07 -3.55
CA TYR A 93 -15.56 15.87 -2.19
C TYR A 93 -14.69 17.05 -1.72
N LEU A 94 -13.85 17.61 -2.61
CA LEU A 94 -13.09 18.82 -2.30
C LEU A 94 -14.03 20.02 -2.03
N ALA A 95 -15.00 20.27 -2.91
CA ALA A 95 -15.94 21.37 -2.76
C ALA A 95 -16.80 21.21 -1.49
N ALA A 96 -17.28 19.99 -1.21
CA ALA A 96 -18.07 19.69 -0.03
C ALA A 96 -17.29 19.99 1.26
N ARG A 97 -16.01 19.62 1.35
CA ARG A 97 -15.16 19.95 2.51
C ARG A 97 -14.92 21.44 2.68
N GLN A 98 -14.76 22.19 1.59
CA GLN A 98 -14.63 23.64 1.64
C GLN A 98 -15.90 24.29 2.20
N ILE A 99 -17.08 23.85 1.72
CA ILE A 99 -18.36 24.34 2.22
C ILE A 99 -18.56 23.96 3.69
N GLU A 100 -18.26 22.72 4.07
CA GLU A 100 -18.35 22.25 5.46
C GLU A 100 -17.49 23.11 6.40
N PHE A 101 -16.27 23.43 5.98
CA PHE A 101 -15.38 24.34 6.71
C PHE A 101 -15.98 25.74 6.87
N LEU A 102 -16.52 26.32 5.80
CA LEU A 102 -17.06 27.69 5.79
C LEU A 102 -18.36 27.84 6.60
N VAL A 103 -19.24 26.84 6.54
CA VAL A 103 -20.50 26.82 7.33
C VAL A 103 -20.19 26.61 8.81
N GLY A 104 -19.07 25.96 9.12
CA GLY A 104 -18.59 25.72 10.47
C GLY A 104 -19.44 24.67 11.22
N ARG A 105 -18.92 24.19 12.34
CA ARG A 105 -19.57 23.20 13.23
C ARG A 105 -20.88 23.68 13.90
N ARG A 106 -21.44 24.83 13.47
CA ARG A 106 -22.70 25.40 13.99
C ARG A 106 -23.94 24.77 13.38
N SER A 107 -23.81 23.98 12.31
CA SER A 107 -24.94 23.22 11.80
C SER A 107 -25.23 22.03 12.74
N SER A 108 -26.51 21.78 13.02
CA SER A 108 -26.97 20.58 13.74
C SER A 108 -26.77 19.28 12.96
N LEU A 109 -26.16 19.34 11.77
CA LEU A 109 -25.99 18.23 10.83
C LEU A 109 -24.69 17.45 11.04
N GLY A 110 -23.76 17.94 11.88
CA GLY A 110 -22.46 17.29 12.09
C GLY A 110 -21.54 17.38 10.86
N LEU A 111 -20.49 16.55 10.84
CA LEU A 111 -19.62 16.37 9.66
C LEU A 111 -20.37 15.50 8.64
N PHE A 112 -20.68 16.03 7.47
CA PHE A 112 -21.43 15.33 6.42
C PHE A 112 -20.53 14.82 5.29
N THR A 113 -19.23 15.15 5.30
CA THR A 113 -18.28 14.64 4.28
C THR A 113 -17.60 13.32 4.65
N THR A 114 -17.66 12.89 5.92
CA THR A 114 -16.98 11.68 6.42
C THR A 114 -17.48 10.39 5.77
N SER A 115 -18.76 10.34 5.39
CA SER A 115 -19.34 9.18 4.70
C SER A 115 -18.73 8.92 3.32
N LEU A 116 -18.10 9.94 2.70
CA LEU A 116 -17.47 9.83 1.39
C LEU A 116 -15.96 9.53 1.49
N GLU A 117 -15.35 9.66 2.66
CA GLU A 117 -13.91 9.42 2.87
C GLU A 117 -13.52 7.98 2.57
N ASP A 118 -14.20 7.03 3.20
CA ASP A 118 -13.91 5.61 3.05
C ASP A 118 -14.17 5.09 1.62
N PRO A 119 -15.33 5.36 0.98
CA PRO A 119 -15.55 4.96 -0.41
C PRO A 119 -14.56 5.57 -1.40
N MET A 120 -14.16 6.83 -1.21
CA MET A 120 -13.17 7.47 -2.08
C MET A 120 -11.78 6.87 -1.91
N ALA A 121 -11.41 6.47 -0.69
CA ALA A 121 -10.16 5.78 -0.39
C ALA A 121 -10.16 4.37 -0.98
N ILE A 122 -11.22 3.59 -0.78
CA ILE A 122 -11.41 2.26 -1.37
C ILE A 122 -11.34 2.33 -2.90
N ALA A 123 -11.94 3.35 -3.52
CA ALA A 123 -11.87 3.54 -4.96
C ALA A 123 -10.43 3.76 -5.49
N GLN A 124 -9.46 4.13 -4.64
CA GLN A 124 -8.04 4.22 -5.03
C GLN A 124 -7.29 2.89 -4.95
N HIS A 125 -7.92 1.80 -4.52
CA HIS A 125 -7.34 0.45 -4.56
C HIS A 125 -6.79 0.16 -5.97
N HIS A 126 -5.69 -0.59 -6.03
CA HIS A 126 -4.94 -0.83 -7.27
C HIS A 126 -5.62 -1.81 -8.24
N ASP A 127 -6.81 -2.33 -7.89
CA ASP A 127 -7.77 -3.04 -8.76
C ASP A 127 -9.14 -2.34 -8.80
N ALA A 128 -9.25 -1.12 -8.26
CA ALA A 128 -10.48 -0.33 -8.34
C ALA A 128 -10.36 0.72 -9.46
N VAL A 129 -9.59 1.79 -9.24
CA VAL A 129 -9.44 2.86 -10.25
C VAL A 129 -8.62 2.41 -11.47
N SER A 130 -7.76 1.41 -11.31
CA SER A 130 -6.92 0.85 -12.38
C SER A 130 -7.70 -0.03 -13.35
N GLU A 131 -8.75 -0.72 -12.89
CA GLU A 131 -9.62 -1.50 -13.76
C GLU A 131 -10.46 -0.65 -14.69
#